data_AF-A0AAD9XK83-F1
#
_entry.id   AF-A0AAD9XK83-F1
#
_cell.length_a   1.000
_cell.length_b   1.000
_cell.length_c   1.000
_cell.angle_alpha   90.00
_cell.angle_beta   90.00
_cell.angle_gamma   90.00
#
_symmetry.space_group_name_H-M   'P 1'
#
loop_
_entity.id
_entity.type
_entity.pdbx_description
1 polymer ?
#
loop_
_entity_poly.entity_id
_entity_poly.type
_entity_poly.pdbx_seq_one_letter_code
_entity_poly.pdbx_strand_id
1 'polypeptide(L)'
;MANNNHTYNESKNNVSCWWVAVTYIIIVGLLISSVPSNMQSSALFSAVKINPPPPRVKALYTANPGTVDDRNHMAASNPKWAQKTITLPPHRRGCHLITPKIVKEIKQDLSEFKCGLAHLFLQHTSASLTINENYDSDVRDDTETFLNKIVPEGRSAPWKHTLEGPDDMPAHIKSSMFGNTLTIPITDGQLNMGTWQGIWLCEHRDAPTARKVVVTLNGI
;
A
#
# COMPACT_ATOMS: atom_id res chain seq x y z
N MET A 1 12.54 -32.48 62.69
CA MET A 1 12.65 -31.95 64.07
C MET A 1 12.66 -30.44 64.00
N ALA A 2 12.06 -29.75 64.97
CA ALA A 2 11.67 -28.34 64.87
C ALA A 2 12.69 -27.35 65.49
N ASN A 3 12.35 -26.04 65.37
CA ASN A 3 12.99 -24.81 65.87
C ASN A 3 13.69 -23.98 64.75
N ASN A 4 13.59 -22.64 64.69
CA ASN A 4 13.00 -21.68 65.64
C ASN A 4 12.41 -20.41 64.96
N ASN A 5 11.31 -19.93 65.52
CA ASN A 5 10.87 -18.53 65.74
C ASN A 5 11.31 -17.41 64.77
N HIS A 6 10.30 -16.78 64.14
CA HIS A 6 10.25 -15.33 64.02
C HIS A 6 8.88 -14.82 64.50
N THR A 7 8.87 -13.90 65.46
CA THR A 7 7.68 -13.37 66.11
C THR A 7 7.12 -12.16 65.35
N TYR A 8 5.88 -12.26 64.86
CA TYR A 8 5.10 -11.10 64.43
C TYR A 8 4.48 -10.40 65.64
N ASN A 9 4.48 -9.07 65.65
CA ASN A 9 3.98 -8.26 66.76
C ASN A 9 2.67 -7.57 66.35
N GLU A 10 1.52 -8.11 66.77
CA GLU A 10 0.22 -7.44 66.65
C GLU A 10 0.00 -6.49 67.84
N SER A 11 -0.25 -5.21 67.57
CA SER A 11 -0.88 -4.30 68.54
C SER A 11 -2.27 -3.90 68.06
N LYS A 12 -3.30 -4.54 68.62
CA LYS A 12 -4.71 -4.13 68.48
C LYS A 12 -4.97 -2.89 69.33
N ASN A 13 -5.83 -1.99 68.83
CA ASN A 13 -6.75 -1.06 69.54
C ASN A 13 -7.02 0.18 68.65
N ASN A 14 -8.24 0.73 68.52
CA ASN A 14 -9.57 0.25 68.90
C ASN A 14 -10.65 1.08 68.13
N VAL A 15 -11.91 0.62 68.13
CA VAL A 15 -13.23 1.29 67.88
C VAL A 15 -13.36 2.77 67.38
N SER A 16 -14.44 3.26 66.74
CA SER A 16 -15.54 2.68 65.92
C SER A 16 -16.57 3.78 65.52
N CYS A 17 -17.06 3.75 64.27
CA CYS A 17 -18.44 4.10 63.85
C CYS A 17 -18.99 5.57 63.93
N TRP A 18 -20.10 5.78 63.19
CA TRP A 18 -21.08 6.91 63.21
C TRP A 18 -20.97 8.11 62.23
N TRP A 19 -21.52 7.91 61.02
CA TRP A 19 -22.68 8.61 60.39
C TRP A 19 -22.77 10.14 60.15
N VAL A 20 -23.63 10.49 59.14
CA VAL A 20 -24.21 11.82 58.75
C VAL A 20 -23.30 12.70 57.86
N ALA A 21 -23.54 13.08 56.59
CA ALA A 21 -24.71 13.45 55.73
C ALA A 21 -24.89 14.99 55.55
N VAL A 22 -25.83 15.41 54.67
CA VAL A 22 -26.14 16.79 54.18
C VAL A 22 -25.25 17.25 52.99
N THR A 23 -25.69 17.62 51.76
CA THR A 23 -26.96 18.03 51.10
C THR A 23 -27.17 19.55 50.94
N TYR A 24 -26.93 20.08 49.71
CA TYR A 24 -27.45 21.34 49.13
C TYR A 24 -27.37 21.20 47.58
N ILE A 25 -28.33 21.54 46.70
CA ILE A 25 -29.68 22.14 46.70
C ILE A 25 -29.82 23.64 46.25
N ILE A 26 -29.83 23.81 44.91
CA ILE A 26 -30.67 24.72 44.06
C ILE A 26 -30.48 26.26 44.11
N ILE A 27 -30.82 26.91 42.98
CA ILE A 27 -31.04 28.36 42.67
C ILE A 27 -29.72 29.14 42.47
N VAL A 28 -29.41 29.86 41.37
CA VAL A 28 -30.11 30.74 40.39
C VAL A 28 -29.48 30.51 38.99
N GLY A 29 -30.11 30.59 37.81
CA GLY A 29 -31.45 31.04 37.40
C GLY A 29 -31.66 30.89 35.88
N LEU A 30 -32.91 31.06 35.44
CA LEU A 30 -33.33 30.95 34.03
C LEU A 30 -32.88 32.15 33.18
N LEU A 31 -32.63 31.91 31.87
CA LEU A 31 -33.10 32.78 30.77
C LEU A 31 -32.97 32.09 29.39
N ILE A 32 -34.11 31.65 28.84
CA ILE A 32 -34.62 31.87 27.46
C ILE A 32 -33.54 31.95 26.34
N SER A 33 -33.48 31.08 25.32
CA SER A 33 -34.50 30.95 24.26
C SER A 33 -34.36 29.73 23.32
N SER A 34 -35.50 29.12 22.98
CA SER A 34 -35.85 28.45 21.69
C SER A 34 -34.75 27.78 20.83
N VAL A 35 -34.78 26.44 20.77
CA VAL A 35 -34.28 25.65 19.63
C VAL A 35 -35.47 25.17 18.79
N PRO A 36 -35.64 25.61 17.54
CA PRO A 36 -36.59 25.01 16.62
C PRO A 36 -35.95 23.82 15.90
N SER A 37 -36.53 22.64 16.10
CA SER A 37 -36.27 21.47 15.26
C SER A 37 -36.76 21.73 13.83
N ASN A 38 -35.88 21.64 12.83
CA ASN A 38 -36.30 21.50 11.45
C ASN A 38 -35.45 20.47 10.72
N MET A 39 -36.10 19.37 10.34
CA MET A 39 -35.54 18.24 9.62
C MET A 39 -35.71 18.51 8.13
N GLN A 40 -34.63 18.82 7.41
CA GLN A 40 -34.64 18.87 5.95
C GLN A 40 -33.60 17.91 5.35
N SER A 41 -34.12 16.95 4.60
CA SER A 41 -33.33 16.04 3.78
C SER A 41 -32.62 16.82 2.68
N SER A 42 -31.31 16.61 2.56
CA SER A 42 -30.55 16.97 1.35
C SER A 42 -29.75 15.75 0.90
N ALA A 43 -30.35 14.96 0.01
CA ALA A 43 -29.66 13.90 -0.72
C ALA A 43 -28.66 14.54 -1.70
N LEU A 44 -27.43 14.79 -1.23
CA LEU A 44 -26.32 15.18 -2.10
C LEU A 44 -25.94 13.99 -2.98
N PHE A 45 -26.41 14.01 -4.22
CA PHE A 45 -25.98 13.08 -5.25
C PHE A 45 -24.47 13.14 -5.40
N SER A 46 -23.79 12.07 -5.00
CA SER A 46 -22.35 11.94 -5.19
C SER A 46 -22.05 11.77 -6.67
N ALA A 47 -21.59 12.84 -7.32
CA ALA A 47 -21.17 12.81 -8.71
C ALA A 47 -19.91 11.94 -8.83
N VAL A 48 -20.09 10.68 -9.23
CA VAL A 48 -18.98 9.77 -9.53
C VAL A 48 -18.15 10.38 -10.67
N LYS A 49 -17.00 10.97 -10.31
CA LYS A 49 -15.98 11.35 -11.28
C LYS A 49 -15.42 10.08 -11.90
N ILE A 50 -15.96 9.72 -13.06
CA ILE A 50 -15.35 8.73 -13.94
C ILE A 50 -13.98 9.27 -14.32
N ASN A 51 -12.92 8.66 -13.78
CA ASN A 51 -11.56 8.98 -14.20
C ASN A 51 -11.46 8.70 -15.70
N PRO A 52 -10.93 9.63 -16.52
CA PRO A 52 -10.69 9.33 -17.92
C PRO A 52 -9.75 8.11 -18.03
N PRO A 53 -9.91 7.25 -19.06
CA PRO A 53 -8.95 6.20 -19.31
C PRO A 53 -7.55 6.80 -19.48
N PRO A 54 -6.48 6.10 -19.04
CA PRO A 54 -5.12 6.61 -19.20
C PRO A 54 -4.85 6.92 -20.69
N PRO A 55 -4.14 8.02 -20.99
CA PRO A 55 -3.91 8.43 -22.37
C PRO A 55 -3.12 7.35 -23.11
N ARG A 56 -3.78 6.65 -24.05
CA ARG A 56 -3.12 5.66 -24.89
C ARG A 56 -2.30 6.38 -25.96
N VAL A 57 -1.05 6.70 -25.62
CA VAL A 57 -0.09 7.32 -26.53
C VAL A 57 0.18 6.35 -27.69
N LYS A 58 -0.45 6.60 -28.84
CA LYS A 58 -0.01 6.04 -30.12
C LYS A 58 1.07 6.96 -30.67
N ALA A 59 2.33 6.50 -30.68
CA ALA A 59 3.41 7.26 -31.28
C ALA A 59 3.21 7.34 -32.80
N LEU A 60 2.94 8.54 -33.32
CA LEU A 60 3.03 8.85 -34.75
C LEU A 60 4.50 9.10 -35.08
N TYR A 61 5.17 8.12 -35.68
CA TYR A 61 6.50 8.29 -36.25
C TYR A 61 6.40 8.31 -37.78
N THR A 62 6.44 9.52 -38.36
CA THR A 62 6.54 9.71 -39.81
C THR A 62 7.99 9.46 -40.24
N ALA A 63 8.26 8.26 -40.75
CA ALA A 63 9.54 8.00 -41.42
C ALA A 63 9.60 8.81 -42.73
N ASN A 64 10.68 9.57 -42.94
CA ASN A 64 10.92 10.25 -44.20
C ASN A 64 11.21 9.22 -45.32
N PRO A 65 10.56 9.29 -46.49
CA PRO A 65 10.86 8.42 -47.62
C PRO A 65 12.11 8.95 -48.35
N GLY A 66 13.29 8.58 -47.87
CA GLY A 66 14.58 8.97 -48.44
C GLY A 66 15.44 7.75 -48.80
N THR A 67 15.63 7.54 -50.12
CA THR A 67 16.56 6.59 -50.76
C THR A 67 16.38 5.09 -50.50
N VAL A 68 16.29 4.32 -51.59
CA VAL A 68 16.30 2.86 -51.63
C VAL A 68 17.74 2.35 -51.80
N ASP A 69 18.20 1.43 -50.94
CA ASP A 69 19.32 0.51 -51.22
C ASP A 69 18.89 -0.89 -50.77
N ASP A 70 18.66 -1.79 -51.73
CA ASP A 70 18.07 -3.13 -51.54
C ASP A 70 19.07 -4.15 -50.98
N ARG A 71 19.84 -3.79 -49.93
CA ARG A 71 20.84 -4.68 -49.32
C ARG A 71 20.75 -4.68 -47.80
N ASN A 72 20.49 -5.87 -47.25
CA ASN A 72 20.25 -6.20 -45.84
C ASN A 72 18.94 -5.64 -45.23
N HIS A 73 17.81 -6.18 -45.68
CA HIS A 73 16.56 -6.21 -44.91
C HIS A 73 16.64 -7.14 -43.68
N MET A 74 17.60 -6.89 -42.78
CA MET A 74 17.30 -7.00 -41.35
C MET A 74 16.42 -5.80 -41.04
N ALA A 75 15.10 -5.97 -41.17
CA ALA A 75 14.14 -4.87 -41.02
C ALA A 75 14.37 -4.20 -39.66
N ALA A 76 14.90 -2.97 -39.68
CA ALA A 76 15.21 -2.22 -38.48
C ALA A 76 13.90 -1.98 -37.73
N SER A 77 13.69 -2.78 -36.68
CA SER A 77 12.52 -2.71 -35.81
C SER A 77 12.55 -1.34 -35.12
N ASN A 78 11.69 -0.43 -35.60
CA ASN A 78 11.61 0.93 -35.08
C ASN A 78 11.32 0.92 -33.57
N PRO A 79 11.93 1.83 -32.78
CA PRO A 79 11.60 1.97 -31.36
C PRO A 79 10.11 2.22 -31.13
N LYS A 80 9.50 1.41 -30.27
CA LYS A 80 8.09 1.46 -29.86
C LYS A 80 7.98 1.85 -28.40
N TRP A 81 6.82 2.41 -28.06
CA TRP A 81 6.40 2.67 -26.69
C TRP A 81 4.95 2.20 -26.53
N ALA A 82 4.67 1.52 -25.42
CA ALA A 82 3.30 1.21 -24.99
C ALA A 82 3.16 1.54 -23.50
N GLN A 83 2.01 2.05 -23.08
CA GLN A 83 1.75 2.34 -21.67
C GLN A 83 0.34 1.91 -21.27
N LYS A 84 0.23 1.23 -20.12
CA LYS A 84 -1.03 0.77 -19.56
C LYS A 84 -1.05 0.92 -18.05
N THR A 85 -2.12 1.51 -17.51
CA THR A 85 -2.38 1.50 -16.06
C THR A 85 -3.16 0.24 -15.69
N ILE A 86 -2.62 -0.53 -14.74
CA ILE A 86 -3.23 -1.74 -14.19
C ILE A 86 -3.76 -1.41 -12.80
N THR A 87 -5.03 -1.72 -12.56
CA THR A 87 -5.59 -1.70 -11.21
C THR A 87 -5.48 -3.09 -10.60
N LEU A 88 -4.80 -3.17 -9.46
CA LEU A 88 -4.77 -4.31 -8.57
C LEU A 88 -5.92 -4.16 -7.56
N PRO A 89 -6.64 -5.24 -7.19
CA PRO A 89 -7.65 -5.16 -6.14
C PRO A 89 -7.00 -4.77 -4.80
N PRO A 90 -7.77 -4.38 -3.78
CA PRO A 90 -7.25 -4.31 -2.42
C PRO A 90 -6.70 -5.68 -2.01
N HIS A 91 -5.42 -5.71 -1.63
CA HIS A 91 -4.79 -6.87 -0.99
C HIS A 91 -4.76 -6.63 0.52
N ARG A 92 -4.83 -7.67 1.36
CA ARG A 92 -4.54 -7.52 2.81
C ARG A 92 -3.08 -7.06 3.00
N ARG A 93 -2.71 -6.56 4.19
CA ARG A 93 -1.30 -6.36 4.58
C ARG A 93 -0.45 -7.60 4.29
N GLY A 94 0.80 -7.39 3.86
CA GLY A 94 1.79 -8.42 3.53
C GLY A 94 2.30 -8.35 2.09
N CYS A 95 3.12 -9.32 1.71
CA CYS A 95 3.69 -9.44 0.37
C CYS A 95 2.85 -10.36 -0.53
N HIS A 96 2.56 -9.93 -1.77
CA HIS A 96 1.66 -10.62 -2.71
C HIS A 96 2.30 -10.78 -4.08
N LEU A 97 2.34 -12.01 -4.61
CA LEU A 97 2.82 -12.27 -5.97
C LEU A 97 1.81 -11.74 -7.00
N ILE A 98 2.18 -10.68 -7.73
CA ILE A 98 1.33 -10.02 -8.73
C ILE A 98 1.74 -10.31 -10.18
N THR A 99 2.86 -11.01 -10.42
CA THR A 99 3.34 -11.40 -11.77
C THR A 99 2.22 -11.89 -12.70
N PRO A 100 1.33 -12.83 -12.30
CA PRO A 100 0.31 -13.37 -13.20
C PRO A 100 -0.69 -12.30 -13.65
N LYS A 101 -1.05 -11.35 -12.77
CA LYS A 101 -1.95 -10.25 -13.08
C LYS A 101 -1.26 -9.22 -13.99
N ILE A 102 -0.01 -8.85 -13.71
CA ILE A 102 0.75 -7.93 -14.57
C ILE A 102 0.92 -8.50 -15.97
N VAL A 103 1.46 -9.72 -16.10
CA VAL A 103 1.71 -10.38 -17.39
C VAL A 103 0.42 -10.57 -18.17
N LYS A 104 -0.68 -11.00 -17.53
CA LYS A 104 -2.00 -11.12 -18.20
C LYS A 104 -2.47 -9.79 -18.79
N GLU A 105 -2.28 -8.68 -18.08
CA GLU A 105 -2.76 -7.37 -18.53
C GLU A 105 -1.91 -6.76 -19.64
N ILE A 106 -0.59 -6.98 -19.65
CA ILE A 106 0.30 -6.43 -20.69
C ILE A 106 0.54 -7.38 -21.88
N LYS A 107 0.06 -8.64 -21.81
CA LYS A 107 0.42 -9.72 -22.77
C LYS A 107 0.36 -9.30 -24.24
N GLN A 108 -0.69 -8.56 -24.64
CA GLN A 108 -0.85 -8.11 -26.02
C GLN A 108 0.23 -7.11 -26.41
N ASP A 109 0.33 -5.99 -25.70
CA ASP A 109 1.33 -4.95 -26.00
C ASP A 109 2.77 -5.50 -25.86
N LEU A 110 3.03 -6.36 -24.86
CA LEU A 110 4.33 -6.99 -24.63
C LEU A 110 4.79 -7.88 -25.80
N SER A 111 3.87 -8.60 -26.45
CA SER A 111 4.20 -9.50 -27.57
C SER A 111 4.75 -8.79 -28.81
N GLU A 112 4.63 -7.46 -28.89
CA GLU A 112 5.14 -6.64 -30.00
C GLU A 112 6.63 -6.27 -29.86
N PHE A 113 7.26 -6.57 -28.71
CA PHE A 113 8.65 -6.22 -28.39
C PHE A 113 9.58 -7.44 -28.46
N LYS A 114 10.62 -7.34 -29.29
CA LYS A 114 11.73 -8.30 -29.36
C LYS A 114 12.79 -8.06 -28.31
N CYS A 115 13.13 -6.80 -28.04
CA CYS A 115 14.09 -6.42 -27.00
C CYS A 115 13.70 -5.06 -26.41
N GLY A 116 13.76 -4.91 -25.08
CA GLY A 116 13.34 -3.66 -24.44
C GLY A 116 13.39 -3.69 -22.91
N LEU A 117 12.69 -2.74 -22.30
CA LEU A 117 12.48 -2.61 -20.87
C LEU A 117 10.97 -2.45 -20.57
N ALA A 118 10.52 -3.10 -19.51
CA ALA A 118 9.24 -2.88 -18.87
C ALA A 118 9.47 -2.13 -17.56
N HIS A 119 9.10 -0.86 -17.53
CA HIS A 119 9.13 -0.01 -16.36
C HIS A 119 7.77 -0.02 -15.66
N LEU A 120 7.74 -0.44 -14.40
CA LEU A 120 6.54 -0.50 -13.57
C LEU A 120 6.65 0.59 -12.48
N PHE A 121 5.66 1.47 -12.41
CA PHE A 121 5.57 2.52 -11.40
C PHE A 121 4.26 2.39 -10.61
N LEU A 122 4.36 2.03 -9.33
CA LEU A 122 3.25 2.00 -8.38
C LEU A 122 2.90 3.41 -7.94
N GLN A 123 1.67 3.84 -8.22
CA GLN A 123 1.15 5.15 -7.82
C GLN A 123 0.68 5.13 -6.36
N HIS A 124 1.61 4.83 -5.44
CA HIS A 124 1.39 4.87 -4.00
C HIS A 124 2.67 5.20 -3.23
N THR A 125 2.51 5.64 -1.99
CA THR A 125 3.60 6.07 -1.08
C THR A 125 3.69 5.25 0.20
N SER A 126 2.69 4.40 0.48
CA SER A 126 2.64 3.48 1.63
C SER A 126 2.41 2.01 1.23
N ALA A 127 2.78 1.68 -0.01
CA ALA A 127 2.85 0.32 -0.56
C ALA A 127 3.99 0.29 -1.59
N SER A 128 4.71 -0.82 -1.71
CA SER A 128 5.91 -0.94 -2.55
C SER A 128 5.85 -2.07 -3.59
N LEU A 129 6.76 -2.00 -4.56
CA LEU A 129 7.05 -3.10 -5.49
C LEU A 129 8.43 -3.67 -5.19
N THR A 130 8.58 -4.98 -5.32
CA THR A 130 9.89 -5.65 -5.28
C THR A 130 9.91 -6.87 -6.20
N ILE A 131 11.10 -7.41 -6.47
CA ILE A 131 11.27 -8.70 -7.16
C ILE A 131 11.98 -9.65 -6.20
N ASN A 132 11.30 -10.74 -5.85
CA ASN A 132 11.81 -11.78 -4.96
C ASN A 132 11.18 -13.14 -5.33
N GLU A 133 11.29 -14.16 -4.50
CA GLU A 133 10.90 -15.53 -4.85
C GLU A 133 9.43 -15.68 -5.29
N ASN A 134 9.17 -16.46 -6.34
CA ASN A 134 7.84 -16.69 -6.87
C ASN A 134 7.20 -18.02 -6.43
N TYR A 135 7.95 -18.90 -5.78
CA TYR A 135 7.56 -20.26 -5.45
C TYR A 135 7.04 -20.38 -4.02
N ASP A 136 7.91 -20.31 -3.02
CA ASP A 136 7.53 -20.50 -1.62
C ASP A 136 6.68 -19.30 -1.11
N SER A 137 5.69 -19.60 -0.25
CA SER A 137 4.92 -18.59 0.49
C SER A 137 5.69 -18.05 1.68
N ASP A 138 6.52 -18.85 2.31
CA ASP A 138 7.10 -18.53 3.60
C ASP A 138 8.07 -17.35 3.47
N VAL A 139 8.76 -17.22 2.33
CA VAL A 139 9.60 -16.05 1.99
C VAL A 139 8.80 -14.73 2.01
N ARG A 140 7.51 -14.74 1.65
CA ARG A 140 6.63 -13.55 1.70
C ARG A 140 6.21 -13.21 3.12
N ASP A 141 5.94 -14.22 3.94
CA ASP A 141 5.49 -14.05 5.32
C ASP A 141 6.68 -13.71 6.26
N ASP A 142 7.87 -14.27 6.02
CA ASP A 142 9.13 -13.88 6.66
C ASP A 142 9.55 -12.46 6.28
N THR A 143 9.35 -12.04 5.02
CA THR A 143 9.61 -10.65 4.61
C THR A 143 8.72 -9.68 5.37
N GLU A 144 7.43 -9.97 5.52
CA GLU A 144 6.49 -9.14 6.30
C GLU A 144 6.86 -9.15 7.79
N THR A 145 7.22 -10.30 8.34
CA THR A 145 7.68 -10.46 9.74
C THR A 145 8.94 -9.63 10.01
N PHE A 146 9.90 -9.65 9.08
CA PHE A 146 11.10 -8.82 9.14
C PHE A 146 10.75 -7.33 9.11
N LEU A 147 9.94 -6.88 8.14
CA LEU A 147 9.53 -5.48 8.01
C LEU A 147 8.84 -4.96 9.28
N ASN A 148 7.95 -5.75 9.89
CA ASN A 148 7.29 -5.39 11.15
C ASN A 148 8.23 -5.34 12.36
N LYS A 149 9.33 -6.11 12.33
CA LYS A 149 10.36 -6.07 13.38
C LYS A 149 11.26 -4.84 13.28
N ILE A 150 11.64 -4.43 12.06
CA ILE A 150 12.55 -3.29 11.84
C ILE A 150 11.83 -1.94 11.75
N VAL A 151 10.56 -1.93 11.35
CA VAL A 151 9.69 -0.76 11.31
C VAL A 151 8.46 -1.03 12.19
N PRO A 152 8.60 -0.93 13.53
CA PRO A 152 7.54 -1.28 14.47
C PRO A 152 6.37 -0.30 14.41
N GLU A 153 5.21 -0.73 14.91
CA GLU A 153 3.96 0.04 14.89
C GLU A 153 3.42 0.25 16.32
N GLY A 154 2.39 1.10 16.46
CA GLY A 154 1.68 1.31 17.72
C GLY A 154 2.44 2.13 18.77
N ARG A 155 2.04 2.00 20.05
CA ARG A 155 2.41 2.93 21.15
C ARG A 155 3.91 3.00 21.49
N SER A 156 4.68 1.97 21.16
CA SER A 156 6.14 1.91 21.37
C SER A 156 6.94 2.42 20.18
N ALA A 157 6.29 2.73 19.05
CA ALA A 157 6.96 3.19 17.84
C ALA A 157 7.26 4.70 17.90
N PRO A 158 8.48 5.15 17.55
CA PRO A 158 8.90 6.55 17.70
C PRO A 158 8.41 7.48 16.57
N TRP A 159 7.24 7.19 16.00
CA TRP A 159 6.72 7.89 14.81
C TRP A 159 5.86 9.10 15.16
N LYS A 160 6.06 10.20 14.45
CA LYS A 160 5.29 11.45 14.61
C LYS A 160 4.07 11.53 13.68
N HIS A 161 4.12 10.83 12.54
CA HIS A 161 3.09 10.84 11.52
C HIS A 161 2.17 9.63 11.74
N THR A 162 1.01 9.88 12.33
CA THR A 162 0.07 8.84 12.78
C THR A 162 -1.38 9.27 12.53
N LEU A 163 -1.61 10.19 11.59
CA LEU A 163 -2.92 10.81 11.39
C LEU A 163 -3.90 9.85 10.72
N GLU A 164 -3.41 8.94 9.86
CA GLU A 164 -4.25 7.92 9.22
C GLU A 164 -4.25 6.57 9.95
N GLY A 165 -3.58 6.45 11.10
CA GLY A 165 -3.54 5.23 11.90
C GLY A 165 -2.16 4.90 12.48
N PRO A 166 -2.04 3.80 13.25
CA PRO A 166 -0.77 3.30 13.77
C PRO A 166 0.15 2.69 12.68
N ASP A 167 -0.41 2.34 11.53
CA ASP A 167 0.25 1.75 10.36
C ASP A 167 0.79 2.81 9.37
N ASP A 168 0.44 4.08 9.55
CA ASP A 168 0.64 5.18 8.62
C ASP A 168 2.13 5.46 8.26
N MET A 169 2.91 6.02 9.20
CA MET A 169 4.37 6.19 9.00
C MET A 169 5.11 4.87 8.78
N PRO A 170 4.82 3.75 9.50
CA PRO A 170 5.45 2.47 9.21
C PRO A 170 5.34 2.08 7.74
N ALA A 171 4.15 2.21 7.16
CA ALA A 171 3.91 1.88 5.77
C ALA A 171 4.68 2.79 4.80
N HIS A 172 4.84 4.08 5.11
CA HIS A 172 5.70 5.00 4.36
C HIS A 172 7.19 4.64 4.43
N ILE A 173 7.70 4.22 5.60
CA ILE A 173 9.10 3.77 5.75
C ILE A 173 9.31 2.47 4.98
N LYS A 174 8.48 1.44 5.22
CA LYS A 174 8.52 0.15 4.50
C LYS A 174 8.43 0.34 2.97
N SER A 175 7.56 1.25 2.52
CA SER A 175 7.44 1.62 1.10
C SER A 175 8.71 2.28 0.55
N SER A 176 9.43 3.06 1.35
CA SER A 176 10.68 3.72 0.95
C SER A 176 11.88 2.78 0.94
N MET A 177 11.85 1.68 1.71
CA MET A 177 12.92 0.68 1.74
C MET A 177 13.01 -0.17 0.47
N PHE A 178 11.86 -0.55 -0.11
CA PHE A 178 11.82 -1.27 -1.39
C PHE A 178 11.61 -0.35 -2.60
N GLY A 179 10.93 0.78 -2.41
CA GLY A 179 10.55 1.70 -3.47
C GLY A 179 9.26 1.31 -4.18
N ASN A 180 8.83 2.17 -5.10
CA ASN A 180 7.58 2.03 -5.86
C ASN A 180 7.81 1.68 -7.33
N THR A 181 9.04 1.36 -7.70
CA THR A 181 9.50 1.31 -9.09
C THR A 181 10.28 0.03 -9.39
N LEU A 182 9.99 -0.61 -10.51
CA LEU A 182 10.79 -1.71 -11.07
C LEU A 182 11.08 -1.44 -12.55
N THR A 183 12.24 -1.90 -13.02
CA THR A 183 12.58 -1.91 -14.46
C THR A 183 13.08 -3.31 -14.81
N ILE A 184 12.39 -3.99 -15.71
CA ILE A 184 12.57 -5.41 -16.03
C ILE A 184 12.91 -5.55 -17.51
N PRO A 185 13.95 -6.31 -17.92
CA PRO A 185 14.24 -6.51 -19.33
C PRO A 185 13.11 -7.25 -20.07
N ILE A 186 12.96 -6.97 -21.36
CA ILE A 186 12.03 -7.66 -22.27
C ILE A 186 12.86 -8.43 -23.29
N THR A 187 12.48 -9.68 -23.56
CA THR A 187 13.08 -10.51 -24.63
C THR A 187 12.00 -11.36 -25.27
N ASP A 188 11.90 -11.34 -26.60
CA ASP A 188 10.95 -12.15 -27.40
C ASP A 188 9.51 -12.17 -26.85
N GLY A 189 8.97 -10.98 -26.57
CA GLY A 189 7.60 -10.80 -26.09
C GLY A 189 7.34 -11.23 -24.64
N GLN A 190 8.40 -11.39 -23.84
CA GLN A 190 8.33 -11.86 -22.45
C GLN A 190 9.14 -10.97 -21.51
N LEU A 191 8.71 -10.89 -20.25
CA LEU A 191 9.53 -10.31 -19.17
C LEU A 191 10.68 -11.28 -18.86
N ASN A 192 11.91 -10.84 -19.13
CA ASN A 192 13.12 -11.64 -18.93
C ASN A 192 13.58 -11.51 -17.47
N MET A 193 12.93 -12.31 -16.62
CA MET A 193 13.25 -12.51 -15.20
C MET A 193 13.80 -13.94 -15.01
N GLY A 194 14.60 -14.17 -13.98
CA GLY A 194 15.07 -15.50 -13.61
C GLY A 194 13.93 -16.43 -13.17
N THR A 195 14.13 -17.75 -13.24
CA THR A 195 13.12 -18.78 -12.96
C THR A 195 12.35 -18.56 -11.66
N TRP A 196 13.05 -18.18 -10.59
CA TRP A 196 12.49 -17.98 -9.26
C TRP A 196 12.03 -16.54 -8.99
N GLN A 197 12.21 -15.60 -9.92
CA GLN A 197 11.84 -14.20 -9.71
C GLN A 197 10.36 -13.95 -9.97
N GLY A 198 9.73 -13.19 -9.09
CA GLY A 198 8.35 -12.74 -9.19
C GLY A 198 8.20 -11.30 -8.73
N ILE A 199 7.33 -10.56 -9.44
CA ILE A 199 6.94 -9.20 -9.09
C ILE A 199 5.98 -9.29 -7.91
N TRP A 200 6.35 -8.66 -6.80
CA TRP A 200 5.52 -8.58 -5.60
C TRP A 200 4.92 -7.18 -5.44
N LEU A 201 3.68 -7.11 -4.96
CA LEU A 201 3.13 -5.95 -4.25
C LEU A 201 3.33 -6.18 -2.76
N CYS A 202 4.04 -5.28 -2.08
CA CYS A 202 4.10 -5.25 -0.63
C CYS A 202 3.08 -4.22 -0.15
N GLU A 203 1.99 -4.70 0.43
CA GLU A 203 0.94 -3.87 1.01
C GLU A 203 1.22 -3.67 2.50
N HIS A 204 1.44 -2.43 2.92
CA HIS A 204 1.86 -2.15 4.29
C HIS A 204 0.74 -1.60 5.18
N ARG A 205 -0.44 -1.27 4.63
CA ARG A 205 -1.59 -0.75 5.41
C ARG A 205 -2.58 -1.87 5.79
N ASP A 206 -3.20 -1.76 6.96
CA ASP A 206 -4.19 -2.73 7.45
C ASP A 206 -5.56 -2.59 6.77
N ALA A 207 -5.93 -1.37 6.39
CA ALA A 207 -7.18 -1.04 5.67
C ALA A 207 -6.91 -0.45 4.26
N PRO A 208 -6.33 -1.22 3.33
CA PRO A 208 -5.85 -0.70 2.05
C PRO A 208 -6.96 -0.57 0.99
N THR A 209 -6.67 0.24 -0.03
CA THR A 209 -7.52 0.43 -1.21
C THR A 209 -6.86 -0.19 -2.45
N ALA A 210 -7.58 -0.23 -3.56
CA ALA A 210 -7.07 -0.74 -4.83
C ALA A 210 -5.80 0.04 -5.27
N ARG A 211 -4.75 -0.68 -5.68
CA ARG A 211 -3.47 -0.09 -6.08
C ARG A 211 -3.37 0.07 -7.59
N LYS A 212 -2.71 1.13 -8.06
CA LYS A 212 -2.49 1.39 -9.50
C LYS A 212 -1.01 1.25 -9.85
N VAL A 213 -0.70 0.41 -10.82
CA VAL A 213 0.65 0.27 -11.39
C VAL A 213 0.59 0.76 -12.84
N VAL A 214 1.38 1.79 -13.17
CA VAL A 214 1.61 2.21 -14.56
C VAL A 214 2.74 1.35 -15.11
N VAL A 215 2.45 0.56 -16.13
CA VAL A 215 3.47 -0.20 -16.87
C VAL A 215 3.76 0.53 -18.16
N THR A 216 5.02 0.87 -18.40
CA THR A 216 5.54 1.46 -19.63
C THR A 216 6.51 0.47 -20.25
N LEU A 217 6.24 0.06 -21.49
CA LEU A 217 7.10 -0.80 -22.28
C LEU A 217 7.80 0.07 -23.33
N ASN A 218 9.12 -0.06 -23.44
CA ASN A 218 9.91 0.62 -24.47
C ASN A 218 10.98 -0.32 -25.03
N GLY A 219 11.20 -0.27 -26.34
CA GLY A 219 12.07 -1.24 -27.00
C GLY A 219 11.82 -1.30 -28.50
N ILE A 220 12.22 -2.41 -29.12
CA ILE A 220 12.10 -2.68 -30.56
C ILE A 220 11.26 -3.92 -30.83
#